data_AF-A0A2L2XVL2-F1
#
_entry.id   AF-A0A2L2XVL2-F1
#
_cell.length_a   1.000
_cell.length_b   1.000
_cell.length_c   1.000
_cell.angle_alpha   90.00
_cell.angle_beta   90.00
_cell.angle_gamma   90.00
#
_symmetry.space_group_name_H-M   'P 1'
#
loop_
_entity.id
_entity.type
_entity.pdbx_description
1 polymer ?
#
loop_
_entity_poly.entity_id
_entity_poly.type
_entity_poly.pdbx_seq_one_letter_code
_entity_poly.pdbx_strand_id
1 'polypeptide(L)'
;LLLWLTCGAIAQRCPPEEDLSPSCNCRAFDTFSMMTCNNIMNAEELIAPIKAAEGYEMLAINIEDSSLLYIPGEIFKNTRFAKIRFANSQVMALSDSELAFEGLENELEEIRATGAHYITTWDWSQLRNLKKLSLIVVYNNGI
;
A
#
# COMPACT_ATOMS: atom_id res chain seq x y z
N LEU A 1 11.26 -1.44 -47.94
CA LEU A 1 10.37 -0.76 -46.98
C LEU A 1 10.09 -1.73 -45.84
N LEU A 2 10.83 -1.63 -44.72
CA LEU A 2 10.60 -2.43 -43.51
C LEU A 2 9.83 -1.55 -42.53
N LEU A 3 8.51 -1.77 -42.44
CA LEU A 3 7.65 -1.16 -41.42
C LEU A 3 7.90 -1.86 -40.09
N TRP A 4 8.61 -1.19 -39.19
CA TRP A 4 8.76 -1.64 -37.81
C TRP A 4 7.48 -1.28 -37.08
N LEU A 5 6.60 -2.27 -36.88
CA LEU A 5 5.50 -2.20 -35.93
C LEU A 5 6.13 -2.16 -34.53
N THR A 6 6.38 -0.96 -34.01
CA THR A 6 6.57 -0.80 -32.57
C THR A 6 5.22 -1.10 -31.92
N CYS A 7 5.03 -2.36 -31.52
CA CYS A 7 3.94 -2.75 -30.63
C CYS A 7 4.19 -2.00 -29.33
N GLY A 8 3.56 -0.85 -29.15
CA GLY A 8 3.52 -0.17 -27.87
C GLY A 8 2.77 -1.10 -26.94
N ALA A 9 3.49 -1.86 -26.11
CA ALA A 9 2.87 -2.55 -25.00
C ALA A 9 2.16 -1.48 -24.17
N ILE A 10 0.83 -1.54 -24.14
CA ILE A 10 0.06 -0.73 -23.21
C ILE A 10 0.57 -1.15 -21.84
N ALA A 11 1.22 -0.24 -21.13
CA ALA A 11 1.72 -0.51 -19.79
C ALA A 11 0.52 -0.97 -18.95
N GLN A 12 0.53 -2.25 -18.57
CA GLN A 12 -0.53 -2.81 -17.76
C GLN A 12 -0.48 -2.10 -16.40
N ARG A 13 -1.60 -1.51 -15.97
CA ARG A 13 -1.65 -0.68 -14.75
C ARG A 13 -1.88 -1.48 -13.47
N CYS A 14 -2.31 -2.74 -13.62
CA CYS A 14 -2.57 -3.66 -12.53
C CYS A 14 -1.82 -4.97 -12.77
N PRO A 15 -1.25 -5.58 -11.72
CA PRO A 15 -0.77 -6.97 -11.79
C PRO A 15 -1.87 -7.94 -12.24
N PRO A 16 -1.52 -9.13 -12.73
CA PRO A 16 -2.46 -10.23 -12.94
C PRO A 16 -3.26 -10.51 -11.66
N GLU A 17 -4.54 -10.86 -11.80
CA GLU A 17 -5.44 -11.04 -10.66
C GLU A 17 -5.04 -12.25 -9.80
N GLU A 18 -4.52 -13.30 -10.45
CA GLU A 18 -3.99 -14.51 -9.83
C GLU A 18 -2.82 -14.25 -8.87
N ASP A 19 -2.06 -13.16 -9.09
CA ASP A 19 -0.94 -12.78 -8.23
C ASP A 19 -1.37 -11.96 -7.00
N LEU A 20 -2.63 -11.47 -6.98
CA LEU A 20 -3.20 -10.65 -5.92
C LEU A 20 -4.22 -11.41 -5.06
N SER A 21 -4.89 -12.39 -5.66
CA SER A 21 -5.92 -13.23 -5.05
C SER A 21 -5.34 -14.17 -3.99
N PRO A 22 -6.09 -14.49 -2.91
CA PRO A 22 -7.48 -14.10 -2.63
C PRO A 22 -7.62 -12.78 -1.88
N SER A 23 -6.52 -12.27 -1.33
CA SER A 23 -6.56 -11.26 -0.28
C SER A 23 -6.64 -9.83 -0.81
N CYS A 24 -6.20 -9.61 -2.06
CA CYS A 24 -6.19 -8.29 -2.68
C CYS A 24 -6.74 -8.30 -4.11
N ASN A 25 -7.20 -7.14 -4.56
CA ASN A 25 -7.57 -6.89 -5.95
C ASN A 25 -7.00 -5.54 -6.40
N CYS A 26 -6.77 -5.39 -7.70
CA CYS A 26 -6.35 -4.12 -8.29
C CYS A 26 -7.44 -3.55 -9.20
N ARG A 27 -7.64 -2.24 -9.15
CA ARG A 27 -8.50 -1.51 -10.10
C ARG A 27 -7.68 -0.42 -10.79
N ALA A 28 -7.71 -0.44 -12.11
CA ALA A 28 -7.16 0.62 -12.93
C ALA A 28 -8.25 1.64 -13.25
N PHE A 29 -7.93 2.91 -13.03
CA PHE A 29 -8.69 4.08 -13.44
C PHE A 29 -7.97 4.76 -14.61
N ASP A 30 -8.57 5.80 -15.17
CA ASP A 30 -8.03 6.51 -16.34
C ASP A 30 -6.62 7.06 -16.11
N THR A 31 -6.32 7.51 -14.88
CA THR A 31 -5.05 8.18 -14.53
C THR A 31 -4.25 7.49 -13.43
N PHE A 32 -4.76 6.45 -12.78
CA PHE A 32 -4.07 5.76 -11.69
C PHE A 32 -4.57 4.33 -11.50
N SER A 33 -3.83 3.52 -10.76
CA SER A 33 -4.30 2.23 -10.24
C SER A 33 -4.25 2.20 -8.71
N MET A 34 -5.14 1.37 -8.15
CA MET A 34 -5.30 1.21 -6.71
C MET A 34 -5.41 -0.26 -6.37
N MET A 35 -4.67 -0.69 -5.36
CA MET A 35 -4.80 -1.99 -4.73
C MET A 35 -5.74 -1.88 -3.54
N THR A 36 -6.60 -2.88 -3.34
CA THR A 36 -7.41 -3.01 -2.14
C THR A 36 -7.23 -4.42 -1.60
N CYS A 37 -6.78 -4.52 -0.36
CA CYS A 37 -6.60 -5.75 0.38
C CYS A 37 -7.64 -5.78 1.51
N ASN A 38 -8.39 -6.87 1.63
CA ASN A 38 -9.54 -6.97 2.53
C ASN A 38 -9.41 -8.18 3.45
N ASN A 39 -9.91 -8.06 4.68
CA ASN A 39 -9.96 -9.15 5.65
C ASN A 39 -8.59 -9.80 5.93
N ILE A 40 -7.53 -8.99 5.97
CA ILE A 40 -6.18 -9.47 6.23
C ILE A 40 -6.02 -9.73 7.72
N MET A 41 -5.72 -10.98 8.09
CA MET A 41 -5.60 -11.39 9.50
C MET A 41 -4.14 -11.64 9.90
N ASN A 42 -3.25 -11.79 8.92
CA ASN A 42 -1.82 -11.89 9.10
C ASN A 42 -1.11 -11.01 8.05
N ALA A 43 -0.13 -10.22 8.48
CA ALA A 43 0.61 -9.33 7.60
C ALA A 43 1.43 -10.07 6.52
N GLU A 44 1.72 -11.37 6.72
CA GLU A 44 2.34 -12.22 5.70
C GLU A 44 1.47 -12.35 4.43
N GLU A 45 0.15 -12.23 4.55
CA GLU A 45 -0.78 -12.25 3.41
C GLU A 45 -0.62 -11.02 2.50
N LEU A 46 0.01 -9.95 2.98
CA LEU A 46 0.32 -8.75 2.18
C LEU A 46 1.58 -8.92 1.32
N ILE A 47 2.46 -9.88 1.64
CA ILE A 47 3.78 -9.99 1.01
C ILE A 47 3.67 -10.28 -0.49
N ALA A 48 2.94 -11.34 -0.86
CA ALA A 48 2.76 -11.74 -2.24
C ALA A 48 2.08 -10.64 -3.10
N PRO A 49 0.92 -10.08 -2.73
CA PRO A 49 0.24 -9.08 -3.55
C PRO A 49 1.04 -7.78 -3.68
N ILE A 50 1.70 -7.30 -2.60
CA ILE A 50 2.53 -6.08 -2.69
C ILE A 50 3.75 -6.33 -3.58
N LYS A 51 4.38 -7.50 -3.50
CA LYS A 51 5.47 -7.86 -4.40
C LYS A 51 5.03 -7.97 -5.85
N ALA A 52 3.82 -8.48 -6.12
CA ALA A 52 3.27 -8.51 -7.46
C ALA A 52 3.07 -7.11 -8.07
N ALA A 53 2.97 -6.07 -7.24
CA ALA A 53 2.93 -4.67 -7.68
C ALA A 53 4.30 -4.07 -8.04
N GLU A 54 5.42 -4.79 -7.86
CA GLU A 54 6.73 -4.34 -8.34
C GLU A 54 6.69 -4.07 -9.86
N GLY A 55 7.20 -2.91 -10.27
CA GLY A 55 7.18 -2.50 -11.69
C GLY A 55 5.85 -1.92 -12.19
N TYR A 56 4.80 -1.91 -11.37
CA TYR A 56 3.52 -1.26 -11.66
C TYR A 56 3.44 0.13 -11.02
N GLU A 57 2.87 1.10 -11.73
CA GLU A 57 2.60 2.44 -11.19
C GLU A 57 1.32 2.45 -10.35
N MET A 58 1.42 1.90 -9.13
CA MET A 58 0.31 1.86 -8.18
C MET A 58 0.24 3.16 -7.37
N LEU A 59 -0.83 3.93 -7.51
CA LEU A 59 -0.98 5.17 -6.74
C LEU A 59 -1.26 4.89 -5.27
N ALA A 60 -2.14 3.93 -4.99
CA ALA A 60 -2.69 3.72 -3.65
C ALA A 60 -2.82 2.24 -3.28
N ILE A 61 -2.64 1.95 -1.99
CA ILE A 61 -3.05 0.69 -1.36
C ILE A 61 -4.03 0.99 -0.22
N ASN A 62 -5.14 0.26 -0.22
CA ASN A 62 -6.12 0.25 0.86
C ASN A 62 -6.06 -1.08 1.58
N ILE A 63 -5.93 -1.05 2.90
CA ILE A 63 -6.02 -2.21 3.79
C ILE A 63 -7.29 -2.06 4.61
N GLU A 64 -8.33 -2.79 4.22
CA GLU A 64 -9.69 -2.63 4.72
C GLU A 64 -10.12 -3.85 5.55
N ASP A 65 -10.92 -3.61 6.58
CA ASP A 65 -11.55 -4.65 7.43
C ASP A 65 -10.53 -5.69 7.95
N SER A 66 -9.31 -5.25 8.28
CA SER A 66 -8.17 -6.12 8.57
C SER A 66 -7.75 -6.04 10.04
N SER A 67 -7.05 -7.05 10.53
CA SER A 67 -6.51 -7.11 11.90
C SER A 67 -5.05 -7.54 11.87
N LEU A 68 -4.15 -6.60 12.10
CA LEU A 68 -2.71 -6.76 11.95
C LEU A 68 -1.98 -6.36 13.23
N LEU A 69 -0.96 -7.14 13.60
CA LEU A 69 -0.04 -6.74 14.67
C LEU A 69 0.82 -5.56 14.20
N TYR A 70 1.33 -5.63 12.97
CA TYR A 70 2.18 -4.61 12.37
C TYR A 70 2.19 -4.75 10.84
N ILE A 71 2.77 -3.76 10.15
CA ILE A 71 3.08 -3.84 8.73
C ILE A 71 4.58 -4.13 8.59
N PRO A 72 5.00 -5.25 7.98
CA PRO A 72 6.42 -5.56 7.92
C PRO A 72 7.18 -4.47 7.14
N GLY A 73 8.25 -3.95 7.75
CA GLY A 73 8.85 -2.67 7.32
C GLY A 73 9.28 -2.64 5.86
N GLU A 74 9.75 -3.77 5.33
CA GLU A 74 10.39 -3.88 4.02
C GLU A 74 9.46 -4.30 2.86
N ILE A 75 8.17 -4.56 3.10
CA ILE A 75 7.29 -5.15 2.07
C ILE A 75 7.06 -4.24 0.86
N PHE A 76 7.29 -2.94 1.00
CA PHE A 76 7.06 -1.96 -0.06
C PHE A 76 8.31 -1.66 -0.91
N LYS A 77 9.43 -2.32 -0.67
CA LYS A 77 10.64 -2.17 -1.50
C LYS A 77 10.32 -2.42 -2.98
N ASN A 78 10.86 -1.57 -3.84
CA ASN A 78 10.66 -1.59 -5.30
C ASN A 78 9.21 -1.35 -5.78
N THR A 79 8.31 -0.94 -4.89
CA THR A 79 6.96 -0.48 -5.26
C THR A 79 6.89 1.04 -5.31
N ARG A 80 5.77 1.60 -5.79
CA ARG A 80 5.62 3.06 -6.00
C ARG A 80 4.34 3.63 -5.42
N PHE A 81 3.88 3.10 -4.30
CA PHE A 81 2.67 3.60 -3.63
C PHE A 81 2.87 5.01 -3.07
N ALA A 82 2.07 5.95 -3.55
CA ALA A 82 2.04 7.32 -3.02
C ALA A 82 1.05 7.50 -1.87
N LYS A 83 0.10 6.56 -1.71
CA LYS A 83 -0.96 6.64 -0.70
C LYS A 83 -1.18 5.30 -0.01
N ILE A 84 -1.22 5.32 1.32
CA ILE A 84 -1.58 4.16 2.14
C ILE A 84 -2.81 4.52 2.96
N ARG A 85 -3.84 3.67 2.88
CA ARG A 85 -5.08 3.83 3.66
C ARG A 85 -5.36 2.59 4.50
N PHE A 86 -5.62 2.81 5.78
CA PHE A 86 -6.20 1.83 6.69
C PHE A 86 -7.67 2.20 6.93
N ALA A 87 -8.60 1.31 6.59
CA ALA A 87 -10.04 1.55 6.75
C ALA A 87 -10.70 0.44 7.57
N ASN A 88 -11.39 0.80 8.66
CA ASN A 88 -12.07 -0.17 9.55
C ASN A 88 -11.14 -1.30 10.03
N SER A 89 -9.84 -1.00 10.16
CA SER A 89 -8.80 -2.00 10.45
C SER A 89 -8.21 -1.82 11.84
N GLN A 90 -7.77 -2.89 12.46
CA GLN A 90 -6.97 -2.87 13.69
C GLN A 90 -5.52 -3.05 13.29
N VAL A 91 -4.66 -2.08 13.60
CA VAL A 91 -3.22 -2.16 13.31
C VAL A 91 -2.48 -1.74 14.57
N MET A 92 -1.91 -2.68 15.31
CA MET A 92 -1.34 -2.38 16.64
C MET A 92 -0.08 -1.51 16.58
N ALA A 93 0.76 -1.71 15.56
CA ALA A 93 1.95 -0.91 15.30
C ALA A 93 2.11 -0.61 13.81
N LEU A 94 2.76 0.52 13.48
CA LEU A 94 3.03 0.89 12.08
C LEU A 94 4.03 -0.04 11.40
N SER A 95 5.03 -0.50 12.15
CA SER A 95 6.10 -1.37 11.63
C SER A 95 6.67 -2.27 12.73
N ASP A 96 7.24 -3.41 12.34
CA ASP A 96 8.07 -4.29 13.17
C ASP A 96 9.55 -3.88 13.23
N SER A 97 9.97 -2.89 12.43
CA SER A 97 11.34 -2.40 12.38
C SER A 97 11.45 -0.96 12.94
N GLU A 98 12.67 -0.42 13.00
CA GLU A 98 12.88 0.99 13.39
C GLU A 98 12.26 1.99 12.40
N LEU A 99 11.94 1.57 11.17
CA LEU A 99 11.40 2.40 10.10
C LEU A 99 10.11 1.77 9.55
N ALA A 100 9.13 2.60 9.22
CA ALA A 100 7.92 2.13 8.57
C ALA A 100 7.97 2.47 7.07
N PHE A 101 7.36 1.59 6.27
CA PHE A 101 7.18 1.79 4.82
C PHE A 101 8.51 1.96 4.06
N GLU A 102 9.50 1.13 4.40
CA GLU A 102 10.80 1.15 3.73
C GLU A 102 10.66 0.86 2.23
N GLY A 103 11.40 1.61 1.41
CA GLY A 103 11.27 1.61 -0.05
C GLY A 103 10.37 2.71 -0.60
N LEU A 104 9.54 3.35 0.23
CA LEU A 104 8.67 4.47 -0.19
C LEU A 104 9.19 5.84 0.23
N GLU A 105 10.46 5.97 0.59
CA GLU A 105 11.05 7.20 1.15
C GLU A 105 10.87 8.43 0.26
N ASN A 106 10.84 8.20 -1.06
CA ASN A 106 10.69 9.27 -2.05
C ASN A 106 9.36 9.18 -2.82
N GLU A 107 8.41 8.35 -2.38
CA GLU A 107 7.15 8.11 -3.09
C GLU A 107 5.91 8.34 -2.20
N LEU A 108 5.93 7.93 -0.94
CA LEU A 108 4.75 8.03 -0.06
C LEU A 108 4.46 9.50 0.30
N GLU A 109 3.25 9.95 -0.04
CA GLU A 109 2.78 11.33 0.15
C GLU A 109 1.68 11.43 1.22
N GLU A 110 0.85 10.39 1.34
CA GLU A 110 -0.34 10.38 2.20
C GLU A 110 -0.49 9.08 2.98
N ILE A 111 -0.69 9.21 4.30
CA ILE A 111 -1.17 8.13 5.17
C ILE A 111 -2.55 8.51 5.71
N ARG A 112 -3.52 7.63 5.52
CA ARG A 112 -4.88 7.83 6.01
C ARG A 112 -5.34 6.66 6.86
N ALA A 113 -5.89 6.96 8.02
CA ALA A 113 -6.52 5.98 8.90
C ALA A 113 -7.96 6.43 9.17
N THR A 114 -8.95 5.61 8.80
CA THR A 114 -10.39 5.92 8.94
C THR A 114 -11.09 4.76 9.63
N GLY A 115 -11.67 5.00 10.80
CA GLY A 115 -12.27 3.93 11.60
C GLY A 115 -11.25 2.87 12.02
N ALA A 116 -9.96 3.21 12.04
CA ALA A 116 -8.90 2.27 12.43
C ALA A 116 -8.61 2.36 13.94
N HIS A 117 -8.29 1.22 14.54
CA HIS A 117 -8.02 1.10 15.96
C HIS A 117 -6.51 1.06 16.24
N TYR A 118 -6.12 1.38 17.48
CA TYR A 118 -4.73 1.42 17.97
C TYR A 118 -3.84 2.47 17.30
N ILE A 119 -4.40 3.45 16.57
CA ILE A 119 -3.62 4.54 15.96
C ILE A 119 -2.82 5.34 17.01
N THR A 120 -3.35 5.47 18.23
CA THR A 120 -2.67 6.19 19.32
C THR A 120 -1.44 5.45 19.85
N THR A 121 -1.26 4.16 19.53
CA THR A 121 -0.07 3.38 19.90
C THR A 121 1.01 3.39 18.83
N TRP A 122 0.76 4.01 17.68
CA TRP A 122 1.73 4.08 16.59
C TRP A 122 2.89 5.01 16.96
N ASP A 123 4.11 4.53 16.73
CA ASP A 123 5.31 5.35 16.83
C ASP A 123 5.52 6.12 15.52
N TRP A 124 5.03 7.35 15.47
CA TRP A 124 5.17 8.23 14.31
C TRP A 124 6.63 8.57 13.96
N SER A 125 7.58 8.36 14.87
CA SER A 125 9.01 8.56 14.56
C SER A 125 9.57 7.52 13.58
N GLN A 126 8.87 6.38 13.40
CA GLN A 126 9.16 5.40 12.36
C GLN A 126 9.00 5.96 10.94
N LEU A 127 8.29 7.09 10.76
CA LEU A 127 8.06 7.76 9.48
C LEU A 127 9.17 8.75 9.07
N ARG A 128 10.21 8.93 9.90
CA ARG A 128 11.23 9.99 9.75
C ARG A 128 11.97 10.02 8.41
N ASN A 129 11.99 8.93 7.66
CA ASN A 129 12.68 8.85 6.37
C ASN A 129 11.80 9.15 5.15
N LEU A 130 10.48 9.32 5.34
CA LEU A 130 9.53 9.59 4.25
C LEU A 130 9.57 11.07 3.85
N LYS A 131 10.33 11.40 2.80
CA LYS A 131 10.65 12.78 2.42
C LYS A 131 9.50 13.51 1.73
N LYS A 132 8.58 12.78 1.11
CA LYS A 132 7.40 13.33 0.44
C LYS A 132 6.13 13.28 1.29
N LEU A 133 6.18 12.60 2.44
CA LEU A 133 5.01 12.50 3.30
C LEU A 133 4.64 13.89 3.80
N SER A 134 3.48 14.37 3.36
CA SER A 134 3.00 15.72 3.63
C SER A 134 1.62 15.74 4.27
N LEU A 135 0.93 14.60 4.26
CA LEU A 135 -0.41 14.47 4.79
C LEU A 135 -0.58 13.18 5.60
N ILE A 136 -0.92 13.35 6.88
CA ILE A 136 -1.41 12.27 7.73
C ILE A 136 -2.82 12.65 8.16
N VAL A 137 -3.79 11.79 7.87
CA VAL A 137 -5.19 12.01 8.27
C VAL A 137 -5.67 10.85 9.12
N VAL A 138 -6.10 11.18 10.33
CA VAL A 138 -6.69 10.23 11.27
C VAL A 138 -8.12 10.65 11.54
N TYR A 139 -9.07 9.82 11.10
CA TYR A 139 -10.48 9.96 11.44
C TYR A 139 -10.89 8.77 12.30
N ASN A 140 -11.04 9.03 13.60
CA ASN A 140 -11.63 8.06 14.50
C ASN A 140 -13.13 8.35 14.63
N ASN A 141 -13.96 7.40 14.18
CA ASN A 141 -15.41 7.46 14.34
C ASN A 141 -15.90 6.63 15.55
N GLY A 142 -14.99 6.08 16.36
CA GLY A 142 -15.31 5.26 17.53
C GLY A 142 -14.83 5.88 18.84
N ILE A 143 -15.80 6.25 19.68
CA ILE A 143 -15.67 6.34 21.14
C ILE A 143 -15.69 4.91 21.69
#